data_AF-A0A412YR22-F1
#
_entry.id   AF-A0A412YR22-F1
#
_cell.length_a   1.000
_cell.length_b   1.000
_cell.length_c   1.000
_cell.angle_alpha   90.00
_cell.angle_beta   90.00
_cell.angle_gamma   90.00
#
_symmetry.space_group_name_H-M   'P 1'
#
loop_
_entity.id
_entity.type
_entity.pdbx_description
1 polymer ?
#
loop_
_entity_poly.entity_id
_entity_poly.type
_entity_poly.pdbx_seq_one_letter_code
_entity_poly.pdbx_strand_id
1 'polypeptide(L)'
;MVLAYGVIKSTVHALCKNLVKEFEGTGTTVNTIVPGFVETPWQKEKPEEIKQNIYKKTAIHRFATIDEIVDAFRFCIDNPFINGSLIEVNGGYNFK
;
A
#
# COMPACT_ATOMS: atom_id res chain seq x y z
N MET A 1 1.59 19.24 1.73
CA MET A 1 2.11 19.12 3.11
C MET A 1 2.59 17.68 3.33
N VAL A 2 3.88 17.40 3.08
CA VAL A 2 4.45 16.03 3.10
C VAL A 2 4.40 15.41 4.50
N LEU A 3 4.61 16.22 5.54
CA LEU A 3 4.57 15.79 6.94
C LEU A 3 3.20 15.19 7.32
N ALA A 4 2.12 15.92 7.09
CA ALA A 4 0.78 15.47 7.48
C ALA A 4 0.36 14.20 6.73
N TYR A 5 0.71 14.09 5.44
CA TYR A 5 0.46 12.88 4.66
C TYR A 5 1.16 11.66 5.27
N GLY A 6 2.46 11.78 5.55
CA GLY A 6 3.26 10.70 6.13
C GLY A 6 2.77 10.29 7.52
N VAL A 7 2.43 11.26 8.38
CA VAL A 7 1.87 11.01 9.71
C VAL A 7 0.55 10.27 9.62
N ILE A 8 -0.43 10.78 8.86
CA ILE A 8 -1.75 10.18 8.76
C ILE A 8 -1.70 8.77 8.18
N LYS A 9 -0.89 8.54 7.13
CA LYS A 9 -0.74 7.19 6.56
C LYS A 9 -0.10 6.21 7.55
N SER A 10 0.87 6.67 8.36
CA SER A 10 1.44 5.85 9.44
C SER A 10 0.41 5.53 10.54
N THR A 11 -0.49 6.47 10.85
CA THR A 11 -1.57 6.24 11.82
C THR A 11 -2.53 5.13 11.37
N VAL A 12 -2.81 5.01 10.07
CA VAL A 12 -3.66 3.91 9.55
C VAL A 12 -3.06 2.54 9.86
N HIS A 13 -1.72 2.41 9.87
CA HIS A 13 -1.06 1.16 10.24
C HIS A 13 -1.34 0.76 11.70
N ALA A 14 -1.29 1.75 12.61
CA ALA A 14 -1.62 1.53 14.02
C ALA A 14 -3.12 1.26 14.20
N LEU A 15 -3.98 1.97 13.46
CA LEU A 15 -5.43 1.76 13.47
C LEU A 15 -5.77 0.31 13.10
N CYS A 16 -5.20 -0.21 12.01
CA CYS A 16 -5.39 -1.58 11.57
C CYS A 16 -5.13 -2.59 12.70
N LYS A 17 -3.98 -2.48 13.37
CA LYS A 17 -3.60 -3.40 14.46
C LYS A 17 -4.50 -3.31 15.68
N ASN A 18 -5.01 -2.12 16.00
CA ASN A 18 -5.92 -1.94 17.14
C ASN A 18 -7.33 -2.43 16.81
N LEU A 19 -7.82 -2.21 15.59
CA LEU A 19 -9.13 -2.70 15.17
C LEU A 19 -9.25 -4.22 15.18
N VAL A 20 -8.15 -4.96 15.02
CA VAL A 20 -8.16 -6.43 15.23
C VAL A 20 -8.73 -6.80 16.60
N LYS A 21 -8.36 -6.06 17.65
CA LYS A 21 -8.84 -6.31 19.01
C LYS A 21 -10.31 -5.92 19.18
N GLU A 22 -10.72 -4.83 18.56
CA GLU A 22 -12.11 -4.36 18.60
C GLU A 22 -13.07 -5.29 17.86
N PHE A 23 -12.59 -5.99 16.83
CA PHE A 23 -13.39 -6.95 16.06
C PHE A 23 -13.22 -8.41 16.49
N GLU A 24 -12.55 -8.66 17.62
CA GLU A 24 -12.44 -9.99 18.21
C GLU A 24 -13.84 -10.60 18.42
N GLY A 25 -13.99 -11.90 18.13
CA GLY A 25 -15.26 -12.61 18.21
C GLY A 25 -16.30 -12.31 17.11
N THR A 26 -16.09 -11.32 16.24
CA THR A 26 -17.07 -10.95 15.19
C THR A 26 -16.93 -11.74 13.89
N GLY A 27 -15.80 -12.44 13.69
CA GLY A 27 -15.43 -13.04 12.41
C GLY A 27 -14.91 -12.06 11.36
N THR A 28 -14.75 -10.78 11.70
CA THR A 28 -14.21 -9.75 10.79
C THR A 28 -12.69 -9.68 10.87
N THR A 29 -12.01 -9.69 9.72
CA THR A 29 -10.57 -9.44 9.61
C THR A 29 -10.30 -8.00 9.18
N VAL A 30 -9.20 -7.40 9.65
CA VAL A 30 -8.78 -6.04 9.28
C VAL A 30 -7.34 -6.06 8.79
N ASN A 31 -7.11 -5.62 7.56
CA ASN A 31 -5.79 -5.54 6.95
C ASN A 31 -5.59 -4.19 6.25
N THR A 32 -4.34 -3.79 6.04
CA THR A 32 -4.00 -2.55 5.32
C THR A 32 -3.17 -2.89 4.09
N ILE A 33 -3.60 -2.40 2.93
CA ILE A 33 -2.74 -2.40 1.73
C ILE A 33 -1.86 -1.15 1.78
N VAL A 34 -0.56 -1.32 1.54
CA VAL A 34 0.46 -0.27 1.55
C VAL A 34 1.07 -0.14 0.15
N PRO A 35 0.42 0.61 -0.76
CA PRO A 35 0.90 0.78 -2.12
C PRO A 35 2.15 1.66 -2.19
N GLY A 36 3.01 1.36 -3.15
CA GLY A 36 4.02 2.29 -3.65
C GLY A 36 3.45 3.25 -4.68
N PHE A 37 4.19 3.46 -5.77
CA PHE A 37 3.73 4.31 -6.87
C PHE A 37 2.87 3.51 -7.85
N VAL A 38 1.66 3.99 -8.09
CA VAL A 38 0.62 3.32 -8.90
C VAL A 38 0.22 4.19 -10.08
N GLU A 39 0.00 3.59 -11.25
CA GLU A 39 -0.41 4.24 -12.50
C GLU A 39 -1.82 4.84 -12.43
N THR A 40 -1.92 5.98 -11.75
CA THR A 40 -3.15 6.77 -11.62
C THR A 40 -3.02 8.08 -12.40
N PRO A 41 -4.13 8.79 -12.68
CA PRO A 41 -4.08 10.12 -13.29
C PRO A 41 -3.11 11.08 -12.59
N TRP A 42 -3.01 10.98 -11.25
CA TRP A 42 -2.06 11.73 -10.43
C TRP A 42 -0.58 11.56 -10.83
N GLN A 43 -0.21 10.37 -11.33
CA GLN A 43 1.14 10.11 -11.82
C GLN A 43 1.33 10.51 -13.28
N LYS A 44 0.27 10.51 -14.08
CA LYS A 44 0.34 10.85 -15.52
C LYS A 44 0.85 12.27 -15.74
N GLU A 45 0.44 13.20 -14.87
CA GLU A 45 0.81 14.62 -14.89
C GLU A 45 2.26 14.90 -14.51
N LYS A 46 3.00 13.90 -13.99
CA LYS A 46 4.40 14.11 -13.61
C LYS A 46 5.31 14.17 -14.84
N PRO A 47 6.30 15.09 -14.86
CA PRO A 47 7.38 15.08 -15.83
C PRO A 47 8.08 13.72 -15.91
N GLU A 48 8.50 13.35 -17.12
CA GLU A 48 9.13 12.05 -17.37
C GLU A 48 10.39 11.83 -16.52
N GLU A 49 11.21 12.87 -16.35
CA GLU A 49 12.40 12.83 -15.49
C GLU A 49 12.08 12.40 -14.05
N ILE A 50 10.95 12.89 -13.49
CA ILE A 50 10.52 12.52 -12.15
C ILE A 50 10.11 11.05 -12.09
N LYS A 51 9.40 10.55 -13.12
CA LYS A 51 9.02 9.13 -13.21
C LYS A 51 10.25 8.24 -13.28
N GLN A 52 11.22 8.58 -14.13
CA GLN A 52 12.49 7.86 -14.26
C GLN A 52 13.28 7.83 -12.95
N ASN A 53 13.30 8.93 -12.20
CA ASN A 53 13.93 8.97 -10.88
C ASN A 53 13.24 8.06 -9.86
N ILE A 54 11.91 7.94 -9.91
CA ILE A 54 11.17 7.01 -9.04
C ILE A 54 11.40 5.55 -9.48
N TYR A 55 11.43 5.26 -10.78
CA TYR A 55 11.72 3.93 -11.31
C TYR A 55 13.09 3.44 -10.85
N LYS A 56 14.11 4.29 -10.84
CA LYS A 56 15.45 3.94 -10.32
C LYS A 56 15.46 3.58 -8.82
N LYS A 57 14.50 4.07 -8.04
CA LYS A 57 14.33 3.78 -6.62
C LYS A 57 13.41 2.58 -6.35
N THR A 58 12.77 2.04 -7.37
CA THR A 58 11.85 0.90 -7.26
C THR A 58 12.50 -0.31 -7.90
N ALA A 59 12.63 -1.44 -7.20
CA ALA A 59 13.35 -2.61 -7.73
C ALA A 59 12.76 -3.16 -9.05
N ILE A 60 11.44 -3.04 -9.23
CA ILE A 60 10.74 -3.47 -10.45
C ILE A 60 10.80 -2.41 -11.59
N HIS A 61 11.36 -1.23 -11.33
CA HIS A 61 11.63 -0.18 -12.32
C HIS A 61 10.41 0.32 -13.14
N ARG A 62 9.21 0.22 -12.57
CA ARG A 62 7.98 0.82 -13.10
C ARG A 62 7.01 1.15 -11.96
N PHE A 63 5.92 1.83 -12.28
CA PHE A 63 4.78 1.94 -11.37
C PHE A 63 3.96 0.65 -11.40
N ALA A 64 3.26 0.38 -10.29
CA ALA A 64 2.28 -0.68 -10.22
C ALA A 64 1.06 -0.32 -11.07
N THR A 65 0.48 -1.33 -11.72
CA THR A 65 -0.84 -1.23 -12.33
C THR A 65 -1.92 -1.22 -11.24
N ILE A 66 -3.15 -0.81 -11.59
CA ILE A 66 -4.28 -0.87 -10.66
C ILE A 66 -4.61 -2.32 -10.29
N ASP A 67 -4.54 -3.24 -11.25
CA ASP A 67 -4.86 -4.66 -11.04
C ASP A 67 -3.92 -5.31 -10.02
N GLU A 68 -2.63 -4.96 -10.02
CA GLU A 68 -1.67 -5.44 -9.01
C GLU A 68 -2.03 -4.99 -7.59
N ILE A 69 -2.69 -3.83 -7.44
CA ILE A 69 -3.21 -3.38 -6.14
C ILE A 69 -4.49 -4.16 -5.79
N VAL A 70 -5.37 -4.39 -6.76
CA VAL A 70 -6.61 -5.17 -6.57
C VAL A 70 -6.31 -6.61 -6.15
N ASP A 71 -5.29 -7.23 -6.71
CA ASP A 71 -4.92 -8.60 -6.35
C ASP A 71 -4.47 -8.71 -4.89
N ALA A 72 -3.85 -7.68 -4.31
CA ALA A 72 -3.54 -7.64 -2.88
C ALA A 72 -4.79 -7.52 -1.99
N PHE A 73 -5.83 -6.82 -2.46
CA PHE A 73 -7.14 -6.82 -1.80
C PHE A 73 -7.79 -8.19 -1.85
N ARG A 74 -7.80 -8.84 -3.04
CA ARG A 74 -8.33 -10.21 -3.20
C ARG A 74 -7.63 -11.19 -2.28
N PHE A 75 -6.29 -11.14 -2.20
CA PHE A 75 -5.52 -11.97 -1.27
C PHE A 75 -5.97 -11.83 0.19
N CYS A 76 -6.26 -10.61 0.65
CA CYS A 76 -6.78 -10.39 2.00
C CYS A 76 -8.21 -10.92 2.18
N ILE A 77 -9.06 -10.85 1.14
CA ILE A 77 -10.45 -11.31 1.18
C ILE A 77 -10.52 -12.84 1.17
N ASP A 78 -9.69 -13.48 0.35
CA ASP A 78 -9.71 -14.93 0.13
C ASP A 78 -8.98 -15.70 1.25
N ASN A 79 -8.22 -15.01 2.11
CA ASN A 79 -7.47 -15.62 3.20
C ASN A 79 -7.93 -15.08 4.57
N PRO A 80 -8.91 -15.73 5.22
CA PRO A 80 -9.45 -15.30 6.51
C PRO A 80 -8.44 -15.45 7.67
N PHE A 81 -7.28 -16.07 7.45
CA PHE A 81 -6.22 -16.18 8.46
C PHE A 81 -5.28 -14.96 8.48
N ILE A 82 -5.42 -14.04 7.53
CA ILE A 82 -4.68 -12.77 7.52
C ILE A 82 -5.51 -11.74 8.26
N ASN A 83 -5.03 -11.32 9.43
CA ASN A 83 -5.71 -10.34 10.27
C ASN A 83 -4.69 -9.45 11.00
N GLY A 84 -4.74 -8.14 10.77
CA GLY A 84 -3.81 -7.15 11.31
C GLY A 84 -2.56 -6.94 10.46
N SER A 85 -2.53 -7.44 9.24
CA SER A 85 -1.35 -7.36 8.37
C SER A 85 -1.26 -6.03 7.61
N LEU A 86 -0.03 -5.60 7.39
CA LEU A 86 0.31 -4.52 6.46
C LEU A 86 0.88 -5.18 5.20
N ILE A 87 0.13 -5.15 4.11
CA ILE A 87 0.50 -5.80 2.85
C ILE A 87 1.18 -4.76 1.95
N GLU A 88 2.50 -4.84 1.84
CA GLU A 88 3.28 -3.95 0.99
C GLU A 88 3.17 -4.33 -0.49
N VAL A 89 2.74 -3.38 -1.32
CA VAL A 89 2.61 -3.52 -2.78
C VAL A 89 3.33 -2.36 -3.44
N ASN A 90 4.65 -2.33 -3.31
CA ASN A 90 5.48 -1.18 -3.66
C ASN A 90 6.59 -1.49 -4.67
N GLY A 91 6.70 -2.74 -5.13
CA GLY A 91 7.71 -3.16 -6.11
C GLY A 91 9.15 -3.02 -5.61
N GLY A 92 9.38 -3.01 -4.30
CA GLY A 92 10.69 -2.78 -3.69
C GLY A 92 11.10 -1.31 -3.76
N TYR A 93 10.22 -0.40 -3.34
CA TYR A 93 10.58 1.01 -3.27
C TYR A 93 11.65 1.27 -2.20
N ASN A 94 12.66 2.07 -2.54
CA ASN A 94 13.88 2.30 -1.74
C ASN A 94 14.60 0.99 -1.35
N PHE A 95 14.72 0.05 -2.28
CA PHE A 95 15.45 -1.20 -2.09
C PHE A 95 16.97 -1.07 -1.94
N LYS A 96 17.52 0.14 -2.09
CA LYS A 96 18.94 0.47 -1.96
C LYS A 96 19.17 1.37 -0.77
#